data_AF-A0A4P8TF09-F1
#
_entry.id   AF-A0A4P8TF09-F1
#
_cell.length_a   1.000
_cell.length_b   1.000
_cell.length_c   1.000
_cell.angle_alpha   90.00
_cell.angle_beta   90.00
_cell.angle_gamma   90.00
#
_symmetry.space_group_name_H-M   'P 1'
#
loop_
_entity.id
_entity.type
_entity.pdbx_description
1 polymer ?
#
loop_
_entity_poly.entity_id
_entity_poly.type
_entity_poly.pdbx_seq_one_letter_code
_entity_poly.pdbx_strand_id
1 'polypeptide(L)'
;MERQDHQDPQRRTARAASFGVQIPDWVEEEVAALGAAPAGDGPEARVTLMRLLNRLASRNMHEGGGGPFSALVRDPASGEIVAAGVNRVLDSGLSSMHAEVTTLSLAQERRGGWDLGAEGSPALELWVNWRPCVMCYGATMWSGVRRLVIAGEGPEVEELTGFDEGPMPEDWAGRFRERGIGVEVDVLRDEAIAVFREYRALVSRGGATVYNARGTGLNAG
;
A
#
# COMPACT_ATOMS: atom_id res chain seq x y z
N MET A 1 4.53 19.14 28.52
CA MET A 1 3.07 19.10 28.68
C MET A 1 2.61 17.76 28.16
N GLU A 2 2.48 16.83 29.09
CA GLU A 2 2.37 15.38 28.87
C GLU A 2 1.02 14.98 28.27
N ARG A 3 1.04 14.00 27.37
CA ARG A 3 -0.05 13.03 27.24
C ARG A 3 0.57 11.63 27.33
N GLN A 4 0.80 11.19 28.56
CA GLN A 4 0.81 9.77 28.86
C GLN A 4 -0.65 9.36 29.00
N ASP A 5 -1.26 8.86 27.93
CA ASP A 5 -2.55 8.18 28.03
C ASP A 5 -2.33 6.89 28.84
N HIS A 6 -2.60 6.98 30.14
CA HIS A 6 -2.85 5.84 31.00
C HIS A 6 -4.07 5.09 30.41
N GLN A 7 -3.80 4.01 29.68
CA GLN A 7 -4.83 3.10 29.20
C GLN A 7 -5.53 2.45 30.40
N ASP A 8 -6.78 2.85 30.65
CA ASP A 8 -7.65 2.27 31.67
C ASP A 8 -7.84 0.75 31.44
N PRO A 9 -7.39 -0.12 32.38
CA PRO A 9 -7.51 -1.57 32.24
C PRO A 9 -8.95 -2.08 32.18
N GLN A 10 -9.94 -1.29 32.63
CA GLN A 10 -11.35 -1.70 32.67
C GLN A 10 -12.06 -1.60 31.32
N ARG A 11 -11.46 -0.93 30.32
CA ARG A 11 -12.05 -0.76 28.98
C ARG A 11 -11.98 -2.01 28.09
N ARG A 12 -11.35 -3.10 28.54
CA ARG A 12 -11.16 -4.35 27.76
C ARG A 12 -12.33 -5.35 27.81
N THR A 13 -13.47 -5.01 28.41
CA THR A 13 -14.58 -5.96 28.60
C THR A 13 -15.66 -5.91 27.49
N ALA A 14 -15.78 -4.80 26.76
CA ALA A 14 -16.74 -4.68 25.65
C ALA A 14 -16.10 -5.07 24.31
N ARG A 15 -16.82 -5.83 23.48
CA ARG A 15 -16.41 -6.14 22.11
C ARG A 15 -16.38 -4.85 21.26
N ALA A 16 -15.38 -4.70 20.40
CA ALA A 16 -15.38 -3.63 19.40
C ALA A 16 -16.56 -3.81 18.44
N ALA A 17 -17.28 -2.73 18.14
CA ALA A 17 -18.41 -2.71 17.22
C ALA A 17 -18.08 -2.06 15.86
N SER A 18 -16.91 -1.41 15.76
CA SER A 18 -16.41 -0.76 14.54
C SER A 18 -14.89 -0.75 14.53
N PHE A 19 -14.33 -0.69 13.33
CA PHE A 19 -12.91 -0.45 13.09
C PHE A 19 -12.78 0.41 11.83
N GLY A 20 -11.64 1.04 11.65
CA GLY A 20 -11.37 1.86 10.48
C GLY A 20 -9.99 2.48 10.56
N VAL A 21 -9.58 3.10 9.47
CA VAL A 21 -8.32 3.81 9.35
C VAL A 21 -8.55 5.15 8.70
N GLN A 22 -7.73 6.13 9.03
CA GLN A 22 -7.68 7.41 8.34
C GLN A 22 -6.36 7.53 7.60
N ILE A 23 -6.45 8.06 6.37
CA ILE A 23 -5.28 8.44 5.60
C ILE A 23 -4.85 9.84 6.05
N PRO A 24 -3.55 10.08 6.27
CA PRO A 24 -3.06 11.41 6.59
C PRO A 24 -3.35 12.41 5.46
N ASP A 25 -3.70 13.65 5.81
CA ASP A 25 -4.02 14.72 4.86
C ASP A 25 -2.90 14.93 3.82
N TRP A 26 -1.65 14.71 4.22
CA TRP A 26 -0.50 14.87 3.34
C TRP A 26 -0.50 13.93 2.13
N VAL A 27 -1.19 12.79 2.19
CA VAL A 27 -1.32 11.91 1.02
C VAL A 27 -2.13 12.61 -0.07
N GLU A 28 -3.21 13.28 0.32
CA GLU A 28 -4.02 14.07 -0.61
C GLU A 28 -3.25 15.30 -1.10
N GLU A 29 -2.46 15.95 -0.24
CA GLU A 29 -1.60 17.07 -0.65
C GLU A 29 -0.59 16.66 -1.74
N GLU A 30 0.05 15.49 -1.61
CA GLU A 30 0.99 14.98 -2.61
C GLU A 30 0.31 14.57 -3.92
N VAL A 31 -0.89 13.98 -3.83
CA VAL A 31 -1.72 13.66 -5.01
C VAL A 31 -2.17 14.94 -5.71
N ALA A 32 -2.65 15.94 -4.97
CA ALA A 32 -3.06 17.23 -5.51
C ALA A 32 -1.86 17.99 -6.13
N ALA A 33 -0.67 17.89 -5.53
CA ALA A 33 0.55 18.48 -6.06
C ALA A 33 1.01 17.87 -7.38
N LEU A 34 0.57 16.65 -7.72
CA LEU A 34 0.80 16.06 -9.05
C LEU A 34 0.00 16.80 -10.13
N GLY A 35 -1.15 17.36 -9.79
CA GLY A 35 -2.11 17.90 -10.75
C GLY A 35 -2.81 16.79 -11.54
N ALA A 36 -2.99 16.99 -12.85
CA ALA A 36 -3.61 15.98 -13.70
C ALA A 36 -2.65 14.80 -13.92
N ALA A 37 -3.01 13.63 -13.39
CA ALA A 37 -2.28 12.41 -13.69
C ALA A 37 -2.41 12.05 -15.19
N PRO A 38 -1.35 11.51 -15.82
CA PRO A 38 -1.39 11.14 -17.23
C PRO A 38 -2.50 10.12 -17.51
N ALA A 39 -3.22 10.27 -18.61
CA ALA A 39 -4.12 9.24 -19.14
C ALA A 39 -3.36 8.20 -19.99
N GLY A 40 -3.95 7.02 -20.20
CA GLY A 40 -3.36 5.91 -20.93
C GLY A 40 -2.15 5.26 -20.24
N ASP A 41 -1.56 4.27 -20.90
CA ASP A 41 -0.52 3.44 -20.31
C ASP A 41 0.82 3.68 -20.99
N GLY A 42 1.19 4.96 -21.15
CA GLY A 42 2.46 5.36 -21.74
C GLY A 42 3.64 5.29 -20.75
N PRO A 43 4.88 5.50 -21.22
CA PRO A 43 6.05 5.65 -20.34
C PRO A 43 5.90 6.80 -19.33
N GLU A 44 5.21 7.88 -19.72
CA GLU A 44 4.94 9.02 -18.83
C GLU A 44 4.07 8.59 -17.63
N ALA A 45 2.99 7.84 -17.85
CA ALA A 45 2.15 7.33 -16.77
C ALA A 45 2.95 6.46 -15.80
N ARG A 46 3.79 5.54 -16.33
CA ARG A 46 4.68 4.68 -15.52
C ARG A 46 5.61 5.49 -14.63
N VAL A 47 6.31 6.44 -15.23
CA VAL A 47 7.30 7.26 -14.52
C VAL A 47 6.63 8.11 -13.46
N THR A 48 5.55 8.80 -13.83
CA THR A 48 4.86 9.75 -12.96
C THR A 48 4.20 9.06 -11.77
N LEU A 49 3.39 8.02 -12.02
CA LEU A 49 2.63 7.36 -10.96
C LEU A 49 3.53 6.56 -10.03
N MET A 50 4.54 5.86 -10.56
CA MET A 50 5.43 5.10 -9.69
C MET A 50 6.37 5.99 -8.88
N ARG A 51 6.79 7.16 -9.39
CA ARG A 51 7.51 8.16 -8.59
C ARG A 51 6.66 8.73 -7.47
N LEU A 52 5.38 9.01 -7.74
CA LEU A 52 4.45 9.43 -6.69
C LEU A 52 4.36 8.35 -5.60
N LEU A 53 4.17 7.08 -5.98
CA LEU A 53 4.13 5.97 -5.02
C LEU A 53 5.41 5.86 -4.19
N ASN A 54 6.59 5.87 -4.82
CA ASN A 54 7.87 5.82 -4.12
C ASN A 54 8.04 7.01 -3.15
N ARG A 55 7.57 8.21 -3.53
CA ARG A 55 7.56 9.38 -2.63
C ARG A 55 6.61 9.20 -1.45
N LEU A 56 5.38 8.76 -1.69
CA LEU A 56 4.40 8.48 -0.62
C LEU A 56 4.93 7.43 0.36
N ALA A 57 5.56 6.38 -0.16
CA ALA A 57 6.18 5.32 0.64
C ALA A 57 7.33 5.83 1.50
N SER A 58 8.24 6.64 0.92
CA SER A 58 9.34 7.25 1.66
C SER A 58 8.83 8.24 2.72
N ARG A 59 7.84 9.07 2.39
CA ARG A 59 7.24 9.99 3.36
C ARG A 59 6.54 9.24 4.50
N ASN A 60 5.80 8.16 4.22
CA ASN A 60 5.09 7.39 5.24
C ASN A 60 6.01 6.91 6.38
N MET A 61 7.20 6.40 6.05
CA MET A 61 8.15 5.96 7.08
C MET A 61 8.75 7.12 7.89
N HIS A 62 8.96 8.30 7.27
CA HIS A 62 9.45 9.49 7.98
C HIS A 62 8.38 10.14 8.87
N GLU A 63 7.11 9.99 8.52
CA GLU A 63 5.95 10.43 9.32
C GLU A 63 5.60 9.43 10.44
N GLY A 64 6.36 8.33 10.59
CA GLY A 64 6.14 7.33 11.63
C GLY A 64 5.07 6.28 11.31
N GLY A 65 4.49 6.29 10.11
CA GLY A 65 3.42 5.38 9.68
C GLY A 65 3.83 3.91 9.51
N GLY A 66 5.10 3.59 9.71
CA GLY A 66 5.65 2.24 9.68
C GLY A 66 6.25 1.87 8.33
N GLY A 67 5.74 0.80 7.71
CA GLY A 67 6.34 0.23 6.50
C GLY A 67 6.34 1.19 5.31
N PRO A 68 7.40 1.19 4.47
CA PRO A 68 7.55 2.09 3.34
C PRO A 68 6.74 1.59 2.13
N PHE A 69 5.42 1.52 2.28
CA PHE A 69 4.52 1.01 1.25
C PHE A 69 3.40 1.98 0.95
N SER A 70 3.07 2.10 -0.34
CA SER A 70 2.02 2.95 -0.87
C SER A 70 1.33 2.26 -2.03
N ALA A 71 0.06 2.64 -2.26
CA ALA A 71 -0.73 2.17 -3.38
C ALA A 71 -1.71 3.24 -3.84
N LEU A 72 -2.07 3.22 -5.12
CA LEU A 72 -3.14 4.05 -5.68
C LEU A 72 -4.05 3.23 -6.59
N VAL A 73 -5.31 3.64 -6.68
CA VAL A 73 -6.27 3.14 -7.68
C VAL A 73 -6.50 4.24 -8.70
N ARG A 74 -6.37 3.92 -9.99
CA ARG A 74 -6.44 4.88 -11.09
C ARG A 74 -7.32 4.38 -12.22
N ASP A 75 -8.08 5.29 -12.83
CA ASP A 75 -8.76 5.06 -14.10
C ASP A 75 -7.79 5.40 -15.25
N PRO A 76 -7.43 4.43 -16.10
CA PRO A 76 -6.49 4.66 -17.19
C PRO A 76 -7.08 5.48 -18.34
N ALA A 77 -8.40 5.48 -18.51
CA ALA A 77 -9.04 6.24 -19.59
C ALA A 77 -9.03 7.75 -19.31
N SER A 78 -9.32 8.14 -18.07
CA SER A 78 -9.38 9.55 -17.66
C SER A 78 -8.11 10.07 -17.01
N GLY A 79 -7.27 9.18 -16.49
CA GLY A 79 -6.15 9.55 -15.61
C GLY A 79 -6.56 9.81 -14.16
N GLU A 80 -7.86 9.72 -13.80
CA GLU A 80 -8.33 9.99 -12.44
C GLU A 80 -7.66 9.04 -11.42
N ILE A 81 -7.02 9.62 -10.38
CA ILE A 81 -6.65 8.87 -9.18
C ILE A 81 -7.89 8.78 -8.28
N VAL A 82 -8.49 7.59 -8.22
CA VAL A 82 -9.70 7.30 -7.45
C VAL A 82 -9.39 7.26 -5.96
N ALA A 83 -8.27 6.66 -5.58
CA ALA A 83 -7.80 6.66 -4.20
C ALA A 83 -6.28 6.51 -4.16
N ALA A 84 -5.67 7.06 -3.11
CA ALA A 84 -4.28 6.82 -2.77
C ALA A 84 -4.20 6.50 -1.27
N GLY A 85 -3.22 5.69 -0.90
CA GLY A 85 -3.06 5.22 0.46
C GLY A 85 -1.66 4.71 0.72
N VAL A 86 -1.35 4.58 2.00
CA VAL A 86 -0.06 4.13 2.52
C VAL A 86 -0.28 3.09 3.61
N ASN A 87 0.78 2.39 4.01
CA ASN A 87 0.72 1.47 5.13
C ASN A 87 0.35 2.22 6.43
N ARG A 88 -0.64 1.72 7.18
CA ARG A 88 -1.12 2.33 8.43
C ARG A 88 -1.14 1.34 9.60
N VAL A 89 -0.40 0.24 9.53
CA VAL A 89 -0.49 -0.84 10.55
C VAL A 89 -0.10 -0.32 11.94
N LEU A 90 1.01 0.41 12.06
CA LEU A 90 1.46 0.93 13.35
C LEU A 90 0.49 1.97 13.92
N ASP A 91 0.07 2.92 13.09
CA ASP A 91 -0.77 4.04 13.53
C ASP A 91 -2.20 3.61 13.88
N SER A 92 -2.72 2.59 13.20
CA SER A 92 -4.07 2.07 13.47
C SER A 92 -4.10 0.95 14.52
N GLY A 93 -2.97 0.27 14.75
CA GLY A 93 -2.93 -0.98 15.51
C GLY A 93 -3.65 -2.16 14.83
N LEU A 94 -3.97 -2.04 13.53
CA LEU A 94 -4.69 -3.05 12.76
C LEU A 94 -3.75 -3.67 11.72
N SER A 95 -3.43 -4.96 11.88
CA SER A 95 -2.46 -5.67 11.03
C SER A 95 -2.84 -5.75 9.55
N SER A 96 -4.13 -5.59 9.22
CA SER A 96 -4.60 -5.65 7.83
C SER A 96 -4.49 -4.33 7.09
N MET A 97 -4.10 -3.22 7.74
CA MET A 97 -4.04 -1.88 7.14
C MET A 97 -2.76 -1.68 6.33
N HIS A 98 -2.50 -2.60 5.40
CA HIS A 98 -1.48 -2.48 4.36
C HIS A 98 -1.92 -1.45 3.31
N ALA A 99 -0.97 -0.95 2.52
CA ALA A 99 -1.25 0.10 1.55
C ALA A 99 -2.32 -0.33 0.54
N GLU A 100 -2.22 -1.53 0.00
CA GLU A 100 -3.14 -2.07 -1.01
C GLU A 100 -4.55 -2.25 -0.44
N VAL A 101 -4.68 -2.85 0.74
CA VAL A 101 -5.98 -3.06 1.40
C VAL A 101 -6.63 -1.72 1.71
N THR A 102 -5.86 -0.78 2.25
CA THR A 102 -6.34 0.56 2.59
C THR A 102 -6.81 1.30 1.34
N THR A 103 -5.99 1.36 0.29
CA THR A 103 -6.32 2.04 -0.97
C THR A 103 -7.52 1.42 -1.68
N LEU A 104 -7.61 0.09 -1.74
CA LEU A 104 -8.77 -0.60 -2.34
C LEU A 104 -10.05 -0.29 -1.56
N SER A 105 -9.99 -0.30 -0.22
CA SER A 105 -11.14 0.04 0.63
C SER A 105 -11.59 1.49 0.44
N LEU A 106 -10.66 2.43 0.30
CA LEU A 106 -10.97 3.84 0.01
C LEU A 106 -11.60 4.01 -1.38
N ALA A 107 -11.10 3.29 -2.39
CA ALA A 107 -11.68 3.32 -3.72
C ALA A 107 -13.12 2.78 -3.71
N GLN A 108 -13.37 1.69 -2.97
CA GLN A 108 -14.70 1.11 -2.79
C GLN A 108 -15.65 2.07 -2.08
N GLU A 109 -15.18 2.73 -1.02
CA GLU A 109 -15.95 3.75 -0.29
C GLU A 109 -16.31 4.93 -1.21
N ARG A 110 -15.33 5.46 -1.97
CA ARG A 110 -15.56 6.57 -2.92
C ARG A 110 -16.53 6.18 -4.03
N ARG A 111 -16.53 4.93 -4.47
CA ARG A 111 -17.44 4.42 -5.51
C ARG A 111 -18.78 3.93 -4.95
N GLY A 112 -18.93 3.85 -3.62
CA GLY A 112 -20.16 3.39 -2.97
C GLY A 112 -20.46 1.91 -3.18
N GLY A 113 -19.43 1.07 -3.39
CA GLY A 113 -19.62 -0.34 -3.72
C GLY A 113 -18.36 -1.19 -3.52
N TRP A 114 -18.56 -2.47 -3.25
CA TRP A 114 -17.47 -3.42 -2.97
C TRP A 114 -16.77 -3.94 -4.24
N ASP A 115 -17.47 -3.96 -5.38
CA ASP A 115 -16.93 -4.41 -6.67
C ASP A 115 -16.53 -3.22 -7.54
N LEU A 116 -15.22 -2.93 -7.60
CA LEU A 116 -14.66 -1.87 -8.45
C LEU A 116 -14.75 -2.18 -9.95
N GLY A 117 -15.09 -3.42 -10.30
CA GLY A 117 -15.24 -3.90 -11.67
C GLY A 117 -16.68 -4.22 -12.05
N ALA A 118 -17.66 -3.75 -11.26
CA ALA A 118 -19.09 -3.93 -11.52
C ALA A 118 -19.49 -3.36 -12.88
N GLU A 119 -20.61 -3.83 -13.45
CA GLU A 119 -21.11 -3.38 -14.74
C GLU A 119 -21.24 -1.84 -14.80
N GLY A 120 -20.67 -1.24 -15.85
CA GLY A 120 -20.60 0.22 -16.02
C GLY A 120 -19.42 0.90 -15.33
N SER A 121 -18.61 0.18 -14.55
CA SER A 121 -17.39 0.73 -13.94
C SER A 121 -16.24 0.78 -14.93
N PRO A 122 -15.36 1.80 -14.85
CA PRO A 122 -14.13 1.83 -15.63
C PRO A 122 -13.20 0.66 -15.25
N ALA A 123 -12.32 0.28 -16.17
CA ALA A 123 -11.31 -0.76 -15.92
C ALA A 123 -10.18 -0.21 -15.02
N LEU A 124 -10.45 -0.12 -13.72
CA LEU A 124 -9.53 0.47 -12.75
C LEU A 124 -8.25 -0.36 -12.57
N GLU A 125 -7.15 0.34 -12.30
CA GLU A 125 -5.83 -0.23 -12.07
C GLU A 125 -5.41 -0.01 -10.62
N LEU A 126 -4.85 -1.03 -9.99
CA LEU A 126 -4.11 -0.90 -8.74
C LEU A 126 -2.62 -0.74 -9.05
N TRP A 127 -2.01 0.30 -8.51
CA TRP A 127 -0.57 0.54 -8.58
C TRP A 127 0.03 0.43 -7.18
N VAL A 128 1.17 -0.26 -7.05
CA VAL A 128 1.82 -0.53 -5.75
C VAL A 128 3.33 -0.38 -5.89
N ASN A 129 4.00 0.20 -4.89
CA ASN A 129 5.46 0.35 -4.94
C ASN A 129 6.24 -0.96 -4.75
N TRP A 130 5.56 -2.10 -4.57
CA TRP A 130 6.14 -3.45 -4.61
C TRP A 130 5.07 -4.53 -4.82
N ARG A 131 5.47 -5.76 -5.10
CA ARG A 131 4.56 -6.91 -5.19
C ARG A 131 3.70 -7.05 -3.92
N PRO A 132 2.39 -7.33 -4.05
CA PRO A 132 1.53 -7.58 -2.90
C PRO A 132 1.91 -8.84 -2.12
N CYS A 133 1.91 -8.74 -0.79
CA CYS A 133 1.99 -9.90 0.11
C CYS A 133 0.76 -10.80 -0.03
N VAL A 134 0.77 -12.00 0.56
CA VAL A 134 -0.32 -12.98 0.45
C VAL A 134 -1.71 -12.45 0.83
N MET A 135 -1.78 -11.54 1.80
CA MET A 135 -3.03 -10.88 2.19
C MET A 135 -3.52 -9.91 1.10
N CYS A 136 -2.64 -9.02 0.65
CA CYS A 136 -2.93 -8.01 -0.36
C CYS A 136 -3.18 -8.63 -1.74
N TYR A 137 -2.54 -9.78 -2.02
CA TYR A 137 -2.81 -10.62 -3.17
C TYR A 137 -4.27 -11.07 -3.20
N GLY A 138 -4.76 -11.62 -2.08
CA GLY A 138 -6.17 -11.96 -1.91
C GLY A 138 -7.08 -10.73 -2.04
N ALA A 139 -6.78 -9.63 -1.36
CA ALA A 139 -7.57 -8.40 -1.44
C ALA A 139 -7.69 -7.87 -2.87
N THR A 140 -6.59 -7.86 -3.62
CA THR A 140 -6.57 -7.46 -5.05
C THR A 140 -7.43 -8.38 -5.91
N MET A 141 -7.41 -9.69 -5.66
CA MET A 141 -8.24 -10.64 -6.41
C MET A 141 -9.75 -10.43 -6.22
N TRP A 142 -10.16 -9.88 -5.09
CA TRP A 142 -11.57 -9.69 -4.73
C TRP A 142 -12.08 -8.27 -4.97
N SER A 143 -11.21 -7.33 -5.31
CA SER A 143 -11.59 -5.91 -5.36
C SER A 143 -12.30 -5.49 -6.64
N GLY A 144 -12.13 -6.23 -7.74
CA GLY A 144 -12.70 -5.91 -9.06
C GLY A 144 -11.80 -5.09 -9.98
N VAL A 145 -10.58 -4.70 -9.54
CA VAL A 145 -9.59 -4.05 -10.41
C VAL A 145 -9.21 -4.95 -11.59
N ARG A 146 -8.82 -4.35 -12.72
CA ARG A 146 -8.53 -5.06 -13.97
C ARG A 146 -7.04 -5.11 -14.31
N ARG A 147 -6.21 -4.35 -13.59
CA ARG A 147 -4.76 -4.37 -13.77
C ARG A 147 -4.04 -4.08 -12.46
N LEU A 148 -2.92 -4.75 -12.26
CA LEU A 148 -1.96 -4.54 -11.19
C LEU A 148 -0.64 -4.08 -11.82
N VAL A 149 -0.10 -2.95 -11.37
CA VAL A 149 1.19 -2.42 -11.78
C VAL A 149 2.08 -2.28 -10.56
N ILE A 150 3.24 -2.93 -10.58
CA ILE A 150 4.17 -2.93 -9.43
C ILE A 150 5.56 -2.46 -9.81
N ALA A 151 6.25 -1.87 -8.83
CA ALA A 151 7.60 -1.42 -9.05
C ALA A 151 8.59 -2.57 -9.24
N GLY A 152 8.37 -3.66 -8.52
CA GLY A 152 9.22 -4.84 -8.56
C GLY A 152 8.68 -5.94 -7.65
N GLU A 153 9.37 -7.07 -7.73
CA GLU A 153 9.17 -8.24 -6.90
C GLU A 153 10.52 -8.86 -6.57
N GLY A 154 10.60 -9.67 -5.51
CA GLY A 154 11.82 -10.40 -5.17
C GLY A 154 12.16 -10.32 -3.69
N PRO A 155 13.23 -11.02 -3.28
CA PRO A 155 13.63 -11.12 -1.88
C PRO A 155 14.11 -9.79 -1.30
N GLU A 156 14.45 -8.79 -2.13
CA GLU A 156 15.00 -7.52 -1.67
C GLU A 156 14.09 -6.80 -0.68
N VAL A 157 12.76 -6.93 -0.81
CA VAL A 157 11.85 -6.32 0.16
C VAL A 157 12.01 -6.95 1.54
N GLU A 158 12.05 -8.27 1.65
CA GLU A 158 12.18 -8.96 2.93
C GLU A 158 13.57 -8.72 3.53
N GLU A 159 14.61 -8.77 2.70
CA GLU A 159 16.00 -8.53 3.10
C GLU A 159 16.25 -7.09 3.60
N LEU A 160 15.64 -6.10 2.96
CA LEU A 160 15.86 -4.69 3.29
C LEU A 160 14.94 -4.20 4.41
N THR A 161 13.71 -4.71 4.48
CA THR A 161 12.69 -4.19 5.39
C THR A 161 12.42 -5.07 6.60
N GLY A 162 12.77 -6.37 6.53
CA GLY A 162 12.41 -7.36 7.55
C GLY A 162 10.92 -7.73 7.57
N PHE A 163 10.11 -7.24 6.62
CA PHE A 163 8.74 -7.70 6.42
C PHE A 163 8.72 -9.10 5.78
N ASP A 164 7.61 -9.81 5.98
CA ASP A 164 7.39 -11.17 5.48
C ASP A 164 6.19 -11.15 4.52
N GLU A 165 6.43 -11.51 3.27
CA GLU A 165 5.45 -11.49 2.18
C GLU A 165 4.41 -12.62 2.28
N GLY A 166 4.66 -13.59 3.15
CA GLY A 166 3.84 -14.78 3.32
C GLY A 166 4.06 -15.83 2.23
N PRO A 167 3.35 -16.97 2.32
CA PRO A 167 3.47 -18.09 1.38
C PRO A 167 2.82 -17.76 0.04
N MET A 168 3.48 -16.92 -0.74
CA MET A 168 3.01 -16.52 -2.06
C MET A 168 3.04 -17.70 -3.04
N PRO A 169 1.99 -17.89 -3.87
CA PRO A 169 2.03 -18.88 -4.95
C PRO A 169 3.20 -18.61 -5.90
N GLU A 170 3.85 -19.66 -6.39
CA GLU A 170 4.96 -19.54 -7.34
C GLU A 170 4.55 -18.76 -8.60
N ASP A 171 3.40 -19.11 -9.20
CA ASP A 171 2.83 -18.42 -10.36
C ASP A 171 1.79 -17.35 -9.96
N TRP A 172 2.12 -16.51 -8.97
CA TRP A 172 1.18 -15.50 -8.46
C TRP A 172 0.61 -14.60 -9.58
N ALA A 173 1.45 -14.18 -10.54
CA ALA A 173 1.05 -13.30 -11.64
C ALA A 173 0.17 -14.02 -12.67
N GLY A 174 0.44 -15.30 -12.98
CA GLY A 174 -0.41 -16.09 -13.85
C GLY A 174 -1.82 -16.24 -13.29
N ARG A 175 -1.96 -16.45 -11.97
CA ARG A 175 -3.28 -16.53 -11.29
C ARG A 175 -4.08 -15.23 -11.36
N PHE A 176 -3.44 -14.07 -11.39
CA PHE A 176 -4.14 -12.81 -11.68
C PHE A 176 -4.65 -12.77 -13.13
N ARG A 177 -3.80 -13.14 -14.10
CA ARG A 177 -4.16 -13.15 -15.53
C ARG A 177 -5.29 -14.12 -15.84
N GLU A 178 -5.32 -15.30 -15.20
CA GLU A 178 -6.42 -16.27 -15.28
C GLU A 178 -7.77 -15.67 -14.83
N ARG A 179 -7.75 -14.66 -13.95
CA ARG A 179 -8.93 -13.91 -13.50
C ARG A 179 -9.19 -12.63 -14.31
N GLY A 180 -8.47 -12.42 -15.41
CA GLY A 180 -8.60 -11.23 -16.24
C GLY A 180 -7.99 -9.97 -15.60
N ILE A 181 -7.06 -10.13 -14.66
CA ILE A 181 -6.31 -9.04 -14.05
C ILE A 181 -4.93 -8.99 -14.72
N GLY A 182 -4.70 -7.95 -15.53
CA GLY A 182 -3.40 -7.71 -16.14
C GLY A 182 -2.34 -7.46 -15.09
N VAL A 183 -1.10 -7.92 -15.30
CA VAL A 183 0.02 -7.71 -14.38
C VAL A 183 1.21 -7.15 -15.12
N GLU A 184 1.70 -6.01 -14.66
CA GLU A 184 2.94 -5.40 -15.10
C GLU A 184 3.90 -5.27 -13.91
N VAL A 185 5.15 -5.65 -14.14
CA VAL A 185 6.24 -5.68 -13.15
C VAL A 185 7.42 -4.84 -13.64
N ASP A 186 8.34 -4.53 -12.73
CA ASP A 186 9.59 -3.80 -12.99
C ASP A 186 9.41 -2.33 -13.47
N VAL A 187 8.38 -1.65 -12.98
CA VAL A 187 8.20 -0.21 -13.23
C VAL A 187 9.02 0.60 -12.23
N LEU A 188 10.13 1.22 -12.64
CA LEU A 188 11.01 1.98 -11.74
C LEU A 188 11.49 1.17 -10.51
N ARG A 189 11.77 -0.13 -10.69
CA ARG A 189 12.28 -1.04 -9.66
C ARG A 189 13.40 -0.46 -8.81
N ASP A 190 14.40 0.14 -9.45
CA ASP A 190 15.59 0.66 -8.76
C ASP A 190 15.26 1.83 -7.82
N GLU A 191 14.29 2.67 -8.19
CA GLU A 191 13.83 3.77 -7.34
C GLU A 191 13.08 3.21 -6.11
N ALA A 192 12.26 2.16 -6.27
CA ALA A 192 11.60 1.50 -5.14
C ALA A 192 12.60 0.81 -4.20
N ILE A 193 13.61 0.11 -4.73
CA ILE A 193 14.68 -0.49 -3.94
C ILE A 193 15.46 0.59 -3.15
N ALA A 194 15.67 1.78 -3.73
CA ALA A 194 16.30 2.88 -3.01
C ALA A 194 15.48 3.32 -1.77
N VAL A 195 14.15 3.35 -1.86
CA VAL A 195 13.27 3.62 -0.70
C VAL A 195 13.42 2.55 0.38
N PHE A 196 13.50 1.27 0.03
CA PHE A 196 13.71 0.21 1.03
C PHE A 196 15.08 0.26 1.69
N ARG A 197 16.13 0.64 0.94
CA ARG A 197 17.46 0.90 1.52
C ARG A 197 17.43 2.06 2.50
N GLU A 198 16.69 3.12 2.19
CA GLU A 198 16.47 4.25 3.09
C GLU A 198 15.75 3.81 4.37
N TYR A 199 14.67 3.03 4.25
CA TYR A 199 13.96 2.45 5.39
C TYR A 199 14.89 1.62 6.29
N ARG A 200 15.70 0.73 5.71
CA ARG A 200 16.69 -0.07 6.46
C ARG A 200 17.63 0.81 7.27
N ALA A 201 18.12 1.89 6.67
CA ALA A 201 19.00 2.84 7.33
C ALA A 201 18.28 3.59 8.47
N LEU A 202 17.01 3.91 8.31
CA LEU A 202 16.18 4.54 9.34
C LEU A 202 15.95 3.60 10.53
N VAL A 203 15.56 2.35 10.28
CA VAL A 203 15.40 1.31 11.31
C VAL A 203 16.70 1.08 12.08
N SER A 204 17.84 0.99 11.37
CA SER A 204 19.16 0.76 11.98
C SER A 204 19.59 1.88 12.95
N ARG A 205 19.01 3.08 12.82
CA ARG A 205 19.25 4.22 13.72
C ARG A 205 18.16 4.38 14.80
N GLY A 206 17.22 3.44 14.89
CA GLY A 206 16.08 3.51 15.81
C GLY A 206 14.99 4.49 15.39
N GLY A 207 14.98 4.94 14.13
CA GLY A 207 14.03 5.94 13.62
C GLY A 207 12.74 5.38 13.04
N ALA A 208 12.61 4.05 12.91
CA ALA A 208 11.41 3.38 12.41
C ALA A 208 11.25 2.00 13.06
N THR A 209 9.99 1.55 13.20
CA THR A 209 9.64 0.26 13.80
C THR A 209 9.27 -0.75 12.71
N VAL A 210 9.92 -1.93 12.74
CA VAL A 210 9.52 -3.08 11.92
C VAL A 210 8.50 -3.89 12.69
N TYR A 211 7.26 -3.96 12.21
CA TYR A 211 6.27 -4.88 12.76
C TYR A 211 6.28 -6.21 12.00
N ASN A 212 6.41 -7.30 12.74
CA ASN A 212 6.17 -8.64 12.21
C ASN A 212 5.51 -9.48 13.29
N ALA A 213 4.25 -9.86 13.06
CA ALA A 213 3.47 -10.65 14.01
C ALA A 213 4.10 -12.03 14.33
N ARG A 214 5.02 -12.52 13.49
CA ARG A 214 5.70 -13.80 13.63
C ARG A 214 7.09 -13.71 14.28
N GLY A 215 7.52 -12.52 14.72
CA GLY A 215 8.60 -12.38 15.72
C GLY A 215 10.04 -12.52 15.22
N THR A 216 10.32 -12.45 13.92
CA THR A 216 11.69 -12.34 13.40
C THR A 216 12.12 -10.89 13.12
N GLY A 217 11.19 -9.93 13.26
CA GLY A 217 11.49 -8.51 13.10
C GLY A 217 12.43 -8.02 14.20
N LEU A 218 13.43 -7.24 13.82
CA LEU A 218 14.26 -6.47 14.74
C LEU A 218 13.36 -5.50 15.50
N ASN A 219 12.85 -5.93 16.66
CA ASN A 219 12.26 -5.01 17.62
C ASN A 219 13.41 -4.12 18.10
N ALA A 220 13.48 -2.90 17.59
CA ALA A 220 14.24 -1.84 18.25
C ALA A 220 13.58 -1.64 19.62
N GLY A 221 14.30 -2.02 20.67
CA GLY A 221 13.88 -1.84 22.06
C GLY A 221 13.89 -0.39 22.51
#